data_AF-A0AAU4MQZ5-F1
#
_entry.id   AF-A0AAU4MQZ5-F1
#
_cell.length_a   1.000
_cell.length_b   1.000
_cell.length_c   1.000
_cell.angle_alpha   90.00
_cell.angle_beta   90.00
_cell.angle_gamma   90.00
#
_symmetry.space_group_name_H-M   'P 1'
#
loop_
_entity.id
_entity.type
_entity.pdbx_description
1 polymer ?
#
loop_
_entity_poly.entity_id
_entity_poly.type
_entity_poly.pdbx_seq_one_letter_code
_entity_poly.pdbx_strand_id
1 'polypeptide(L)'
;MARIRAGLPRTGLAVLCGLLLGAAFPPYDLWPLSIVGAAGLSLLTRGRTARQGAWTGFAFGLPFFLLLLKWLTVIGSDAMIGLSVVEALFVAALGAALAVTSRLRLWPLWAACLWVAQEWARDRLPLGGFPWGRLAFANTATPFTPLAALGGAPLVTFAVALCGALLAWAALRARGPARARTATALASLGAVAALLAGYTVPVPTAAADTLKVAIVQGNVPNPGMDFLGRPMQVLDNHASATEKLAADIAAGRTERPDVVIWPENSSDLDPFTDPAAYERIDEAVKAVGVPTLVGTLVDGPDEQHVQNEGIVWDPRTGPGASYTKQHPVPFGEYVPFRSELSQVITRLQRVARDFYPGTTTGVMQLGPARIGDVICFEVAYDEIVRDTVNKGARVLVVQTNNATYALSGQPDQQLAMSRLRAVEHGRAVLIAATSGISGVIGPDGSVLSRTKELTAAEISATVPLRDGTTVADRVGAAPEWTLAVAGLLACGGAVIGGGLRRRRAARGDSAATSDGTPGADDTLKPVVP
;
A
#
# COMPACT_ATOMS: atom_id res chain seq x y z
N MET A 1 -20.74 -25.10 -25.19
CA MET A 1 -19.74 -25.79 -24.33
C MET A 1 -18.29 -25.69 -24.82
N ALA A 2 -17.98 -25.82 -26.11
CA ALA A 2 -16.59 -25.78 -26.62
C ALA A 2 -15.81 -24.46 -26.33
N ARG A 3 -16.45 -23.29 -26.43
CA ARG A 3 -15.83 -21.99 -26.07
C ARG A 3 -15.51 -21.85 -24.58
N ILE A 4 -16.25 -22.54 -23.71
CA ILE A 4 -16.03 -22.56 -22.25
C ILE A 4 -14.82 -23.45 -21.92
N ARG A 5 -14.71 -24.62 -22.56
CA ARG A 5 -13.55 -25.53 -22.44
C ARG A 5 -12.23 -24.92 -22.92
N ALA A 6 -12.26 -24.07 -23.96
CA ALA A 6 -11.07 -23.35 -24.43
C ALA A 6 -10.60 -22.21 -23.49
N GLY A 7 -11.49 -21.71 -22.61
CA GLY A 7 -11.18 -20.63 -21.66
C GLY A 7 -10.68 -21.11 -20.29
N LEU A 8 -11.06 -22.32 -19.88
CA LEU A 8 -10.65 -22.96 -18.62
C LEU A 8 -9.14 -22.96 -18.33
N PRO A 9 -8.25 -23.36 -19.25
CA PRO A 9 -6.80 -23.35 -18.97
C PRO A 9 -6.24 -21.94 -18.76
N ARG A 10 -6.83 -20.94 -19.41
CA ARG A 10 -6.43 -19.53 -19.27
C ARG A 10 -6.90 -18.95 -17.94
N THR A 11 -8.14 -19.20 -17.56
CA THR A 11 -8.65 -18.79 -16.24
C THR A 11 -7.82 -19.44 -15.13
N GLY A 12 -7.49 -20.73 -15.26
CA GLY A 12 -6.60 -21.41 -14.32
C GLY A 12 -5.20 -20.79 -14.24
N LEU A 13 -4.62 -20.41 -15.38
CA LEU A 13 -3.32 -19.72 -15.39
C LEU A 13 -3.41 -18.29 -14.80
N ALA A 14 -4.51 -17.57 -15.03
CA ALA A 14 -4.74 -16.27 -14.40
C ALA A 14 -4.80 -16.38 -12.87
N VAL A 15 -5.53 -17.38 -12.37
CA VAL A 15 -5.59 -17.70 -10.94
C VAL A 15 -4.21 -18.00 -10.39
N LEU A 16 -3.43 -18.86 -11.08
CA LEU A 16 -2.06 -19.19 -10.67
C LEU A 16 -1.18 -17.94 -10.61
N CYS A 17 -1.19 -17.09 -11.64
CA CYS A 17 -0.41 -15.85 -11.64
C CYS A 17 -0.83 -14.87 -10.52
N GLY A 18 -2.12 -14.84 -10.16
CA GLY A 18 -2.62 -14.06 -9.02
C GLY A 18 -2.11 -14.60 -7.68
N LEU A 19 -2.13 -15.92 -7.49
CA LEU A 19 -1.55 -16.55 -6.29
C LEU A 19 -0.04 -16.33 -6.18
N LEU A 20 0.68 -16.42 -7.31
CA LEU A 20 2.12 -16.10 -7.36
C LEU A 20 2.37 -14.65 -6.98
N LEU A 21 1.54 -13.70 -7.46
CA LEU A 21 1.65 -12.31 -7.03
C LEU A 21 1.38 -12.17 -5.52
N GLY A 22 0.41 -12.89 -4.95
CA GLY A 22 0.15 -12.88 -3.51
C GLY A 22 1.34 -13.39 -2.69
N ALA A 23 2.04 -14.42 -3.18
CA ALA A 23 3.27 -14.92 -2.56
C ALA A 23 4.47 -13.96 -2.70
N ALA A 24 4.37 -12.90 -3.51
CA ALA A 24 5.40 -11.86 -3.57
C ALA A 24 5.37 -10.92 -2.35
N PHE A 25 4.26 -10.90 -1.60
CA PHE A 25 4.11 -10.05 -0.42
C PHE A 25 4.51 -10.79 0.86
N PRO A 26 4.86 -10.05 1.92
CA PRO A 26 4.97 -10.64 3.25
C PRO A 26 3.69 -11.36 3.68
N PRO A 27 3.80 -12.48 4.42
CA PRO A 27 5.02 -13.01 5.05
C PRO A 27 5.91 -13.88 4.14
N TYR A 28 5.50 -14.15 2.90
CA TYR A 28 6.26 -15.03 1.99
C TYR A 28 7.45 -14.32 1.33
N ASP A 29 7.27 -13.05 0.99
CA ASP A 29 8.31 -12.12 0.49
C ASP A 29 9.09 -12.63 -0.74
N LEU A 30 8.45 -13.45 -1.59
CA LEU A 30 9.05 -13.97 -2.83
C LEU A 30 8.95 -12.95 -3.97
N TRP A 31 9.58 -11.79 -3.78
CA TRP A 31 9.43 -10.61 -4.65
C TRP A 31 9.56 -10.85 -6.17
N PRO A 32 10.38 -11.79 -6.72
CA PRO A 32 10.43 -12.01 -8.17
C PRO A 32 9.10 -12.47 -8.75
N LEU A 33 8.21 -13.05 -7.93
CA LEU A 33 6.88 -13.45 -8.36
C LEU A 33 5.98 -12.26 -8.69
N SER A 34 6.30 -11.06 -8.21
CA SER A 34 5.61 -9.83 -8.64
C SER A 34 5.83 -9.53 -10.13
N ILE A 35 7.05 -9.76 -10.62
CA ILE A 35 7.39 -9.66 -12.05
C ILE A 35 6.65 -10.74 -12.84
N VAL A 36 6.61 -11.97 -12.33
CA VAL A 36 5.90 -13.10 -12.97
C VAL A 36 4.40 -12.83 -13.06
N GLY A 37 3.80 -12.28 -11.99
CA GLY A 37 2.40 -11.87 -11.96
C GLY A 37 2.08 -10.82 -13.03
N ALA A 38 2.85 -9.74 -13.10
CA ALA A 38 2.69 -8.67 -14.08
C ALA A 38 2.89 -9.17 -15.53
N ALA A 39 3.91 -10.02 -15.76
CA ALA A 39 4.16 -10.66 -17.05
C ALA A 39 2.99 -11.59 -17.44
N GLY A 40 2.52 -12.41 -16.51
CA GLY A 40 1.42 -13.35 -16.69
C GLY A 40 0.13 -12.66 -17.10
N LEU A 41 -0.30 -11.63 -16.36
CA LEU A 41 -1.51 -10.87 -16.69
C LEU A 41 -1.40 -10.15 -18.04
N SER A 42 -0.21 -9.67 -18.39
CA SER A 42 0.08 -9.07 -19.70
C SER A 42 -0.03 -10.08 -20.86
N LEU A 43 0.54 -11.28 -20.70
CA LEU A 43 0.53 -12.36 -21.71
C LEU A 43 -0.86 -12.93 -21.93
N LEU A 44 -1.44 -13.45 -20.85
CA LEU A 44 -2.73 -13.04 -20.35
C LEU A 44 -3.61 -12.33 -21.37
N THR A 45 -3.86 -11.08 -21.12
CA THR A 45 -4.83 -10.20 -21.80
C THR A 45 -4.54 -9.94 -23.28
N ARG A 46 -3.37 -10.32 -23.82
CA ARG A 46 -2.99 -10.03 -25.21
C ARG A 46 -3.94 -10.62 -26.25
N GLY A 47 -4.31 -9.78 -27.23
CA GLY A 47 -5.14 -10.20 -28.36
C GLY A 47 -6.55 -10.63 -27.95
N ARG A 48 -7.02 -10.20 -26.77
CA ARG A 48 -8.38 -10.45 -26.30
C ARG A 48 -9.30 -9.26 -26.56
N THR A 49 -10.58 -9.44 -26.27
CA THR A 49 -11.54 -8.34 -26.13
C THR A 49 -11.45 -7.73 -24.74
N ALA A 50 -11.94 -6.50 -24.55
CA ALA A 50 -12.00 -5.84 -23.24
C ALA A 50 -12.75 -6.71 -22.21
N ARG A 51 -13.88 -7.33 -22.58
CA ARG A 51 -14.64 -8.23 -21.69
C ARG A 51 -13.85 -9.48 -21.26
N GLN A 52 -13.12 -10.10 -22.19
CA GLN A 52 -12.26 -11.23 -21.87
C GLN A 52 -11.05 -10.81 -21.01
N GLY A 53 -10.51 -9.62 -21.27
CA GLY A 53 -9.50 -8.99 -20.45
C GLY A 53 -9.99 -8.75 -19.03
N ALA A 54 -11.19 -8.21 -18.88
CA ALA A 54 -11.84 -7.96 -17.59
C ALA A 54 -11.98 -9.24 -16.77
N TRP A 55 -12.52 -10.29 -17.38
CA TRP A 55 -12.61 -11.59 -16.72
C TRP A 55 -11.24 -12.17 -16.34
N THR A 56 -10.23 -12.01 -17.20
CA THR A 56 -8.86 -12.47 -16.90
C THR A 56 -8.28 -11.70 -15.72
N GLY A 57 -8.48 -10.38 -15.68
CA GLY A 57 -8.07 -9.53 -14.57
C GLY A 57 -8.78 -9.87 -13.27
N PHE A 58 -10.10 -10.12 -13.31
CA PHE A 58 -10.85 -10.57 -12.14
C PHE A 58 -10.38 -11.94 -11.62
N ALA A 59 -10.20 -12.92 -12.51
CA ALA A 59 -9.71 -14.26 -12.17
C ALA A 59 -8.27 -14.26 -11.64
N PHE A 60 -7.47 -13.25 -12.00
CA PHE A 60 -6.16 -12.99 -11.43
C PHE A 60 -6.25 -12.29 -10.07
N GLY A 61 -7.03 -11.20 -9.99
CA GLY A 61 -7.11 -10.31 -8.83
C GLY A 61 -7.77 -10.96 -7.62
N LEU A 62 -8.84 -11.73 -7.82
CA LEU A 62 -9.59 -12.33 -6.72
C LEU A 62 -8.71 -13.26 -5.85
N PRO A 63 -8.05 -14.31 -6.39
CA PRO A 63 -7.18 -15.15 -5.57
C PRO A 63 -5.95 -14.41 -5.02
N PHE A 64 -5.47 -13.38 -5.71
CA PHE A 64 -4.42 -12.50 -5.19
C PHE A 64 -4.87 -11.81 -3.88
N PHE A 65 -6.00 -11.11 -3.90
CA PHE A 65 -6.49 -10.40 -2.72
C PHE A 65 -7.00 -11.34 -1.62
N LEU A 66 -7.61 -12.48 -1.96
CA LEU A 66 -7.99 -13.48 -0.95
C LEU A 66 -6.78 -14.01 -0.16
N LEU A 67 -5.62 -14.17 -0.83
CA LEU A 67 -4.39 -14.57 -0.17
C LEU A 67 -3.77 -13.42 0.63
N LEU A 68 -3.66 -12.24 0.00
CA LEU A 68 -3.03 -11.06 0.60
C LEU A 68 -3.78 -10.58 1.86
N LEU A 69 -5.11 -10.58 1.80
CA LEU A 69 -6.02 -10.05 2.82
C LEU A 69 -6.58 -11.13 3.73
N LYS A 70 -5.98 -12.33 3.72
CA LYS A 70 -6.39 -13.44 4.58
C LYS A 70 -6.44 -13.04 6.05
N TRP A 71 -5.60 -12.11 6.49
CA TRP A 71 -5.58 -11.58 7.85
C TRP A 71 -6.90 -10.93 8.29
N LEU A 72 -7.73 -10.44 7.36
CA LEU A 72 -9.06 -9.89 7.66
C LEU A 72 -10.06 -10.94 8.16
N THR A 73 -9.77 -12.24 8.08
CA THR A 73 -10.67 -13.27 8.61
C THR A 73 -10.88 -13.15 10.11
N VAL A 74 -9.99 -12.46 10.85
CA VAL A 74 -10.19 -12.15 12.27
C VAL A 74 -11.43 -11.26 12.48
N ILE A 75 -11.68 -10.32 11.56
CA ILE A 75 -12.91 -9.50 11.55
C ILE A 75 -14.09 -10.30 10.98
N GLY A 76 -13.84 -11.01 9.89
CA GLY A 76 -14.76 -11.99 9.32
C GLY A 76 -14.45 -12.33 7.87
N SER A 77 -14.75 -13.57 7.51
CA SER A 77 -14.53 -14.08 6.15
C SER A 77 -15.33 -13.34 5.09
N ASP A 78 -16.52 -12.83 5.46
CA ASP A 78 -17.36 -12.02 4.58
C ASP A 78 -16.74 -10.65 4.28
N ALA A 79 -16.10 -10.00 5.26
CA ALA A 79 -15.36 -8.76 5.04
C ALA A 79 -14.13 -9.00 4.15
N MET A 80 -13.37 -10.07 4.42
CA MET A 80 -12.22 -10.47 3.60
C MET A 80 -12.62 -10.74 2.15
N ILE A 81 -13.69 -11.52 1.92
CA ILE A 81 -14.19 -11.84 0.58
C ILE A 81 -14.74 -10.58 -0.10
N GLY A 82 -15.55 -9.79 0.60
CA GLY A 82 -16.17 -8.57 0.07
C GLY A 82 -15.13 -7.57 -0.40
N LEU A 83 -14.14 -7.26 0.45
CA LEU A 83 -13.03 -6.38 0.07
C LEU A 83 -12.22 -6.98 -1.07
N SER A 84 -11.87 -8.27 -1.01
CA SER A 84 -11.13 -8.94 -2.09
C SER A 84 -11.84 -8.86 -3.45
N VAL A 85 -13.17 -8.94 -3.46
CA VAL A 85 -13.97 -8.76 -4.68
C VAL A 85 -13.87 -7.33 -5.19
N VAL A 86 -14.05 -6.31 -4.33
CA VAL A 86 -13.94 -4.89 -4.70
C VAL A 86 -12.56 -4.61 -5.29
N GLU A 87 -11.50 -5.04 -4.61
CA GLU A 87 -10.12 -4.87 -5.05
C GLU A 87 -9.86 -5.60 -6.39
N ALA A 88 -10.41 -6.80 -6.57
CA ALA A 88 -10.32 -7.54 -7.82
C ALA A 88 -11.04 -6.87 -9.00
N LEU A 89 -12.04 -6.01 -8.76
CA LEU A 89 -12.70 -5.24 -9.83
C LEU A 89 -11.77 -4.18 -10.44
N PHE A 90 -10.88 -3.57 -9.66
CA PHE A 90 -9.83 -2.69 -10.20
C PHE A 90 -8.88 -3.46 -11.10
N VAL A 91 -8.49 -4.68 -10.71
CA VAL A 91 -7.65 -5.55 -11.54
C VAL A 91 -8.41 -6.07 -12.76
N ALA A 92 -9.73 -6.24 -12.67
CA ALA A 92 -10.58 -6.50 -13.84
C ALA A 92 -10.55 -5.32 -14.81
N ALA A 93 -10.69 -4.08 -14.34
CA ALA A 93 -10.57 -2.89 -15.18
C ALA A 93 -9.18 -2.80 -15.84
N LEU A 94 -8.11 -3.07 -15.09
CA LEU A 94 -6.76 -3.21 -15.62
C LEU A 94 -6.71 -4.28 -16.72
N GLY A 95 -7.25 -5.47 -16.48
CA GLY A 95 -7.26 -6.56 -17.45
C GLY A 95 -7.96 -6.18 -18.76
N ALA A 96 -9.05 -5.41 -18.69
CA ALA A 96 -9.73 -4.86 -19.86
C ALA A 96 -8.86 -3.85 -20.61
N ALA A 97 -8.24 -2.92 -19.88
CA ALA A 97 -7.36 -1.89 -20.44
C ALA A 97 -6.10 -2.49 -21.10
N LEU A 98 -5.50 -3.50 -20.48
CA LEU A 98 -4.37 -4.26 -21.03
C LEU A 98 -4.77 -4.98 -22.32
N ALA A 99 -5.95 -5.61 -22.37
CA ALA A 99 -6.42 -6.28 -23.58
C ALA A 99 -6.56 -5.30 -24.76
N VAL A 100 -7.08 -4.10 -24.50
CA VAL A 100 -7.26 -3.04 -25.49
C VAL A 100 -5.92 -2.45 -25.95
N THR A 101 -5.04 -2.10 -25.00
CA THR A 101 -3.74 -1.46 -25.28
C THR A 101 -2.66 -2.42 -25.78
N SER A 102 -2.85 -3.74 -25.63
CA SER A 102 -1.91 -4.76 -26.12
C SER A 102 -1.63 -4.71 -27.64
N ARG A 103 -2.46 -3.98 -28.38
CA ARG A 103 -2.36 -3.77 -29.84
C ARG A 103 -1.57 -2.52 -30.22
N LEU A 104 -1.28 -1.63 -29.26
CA LEU A 104 -0.51 -0.42 -29.50
C LEU A 104 0.97 -0.73 -29.66
N ARG A 105 1.69 0.18 -30.34
CA ARG A 105 3.15 0.18 -30.30
C ARG A 105 3.60 0.53 -28.88
N LEU A 106 4.70 -0.06 -28.42
CA LEU A 106 5.20 0.08 -27.05
C LEU A 106 4.19 -0.36 -25.98
N TRP A 107 3.35 -1.35 -26.28
CA TRP A 107 2.39 -1.90 -25.30
C TRP A 107 2.98 -2.24 -23.91
N PRO A 108 4.26 -2.64 -23.71
CA PRO A 108 4.80 -2.85 -22.37
C PRO A 108 4.84 -1.58 -21.52
N LEU A 109 5.12 -0.43 -22.14
CA LEU A 109 5.09 0.87 -21.47
C LEU A 109 3.69 1.20 -20.99
N TRP A 110 2.69 1.06 -21.87
CA TRP A 110 1.30 1.33 -21.54
C TRP A 110 0.76 0.37 -20.48
N ALA A 111 1.21 -0.89 -20.49
CA ALA A 111 0.86 -1.86 -19.46
C ALA A 111 1.35 -1.42 -18.07
N ALA A 112 2.59 -0.91 -17.98
CA ALA A 112 3.15 -0.39 -16.74
C ALA A 112 2.42 0.87 -16.26
N CYS A 113 2.15 1.82 -17.15
CA CYS A 113 1.35 3.01 -16.86
C CYS A 113 -0.06 2.66 -16.37
N LEU A 114 -0.73 1.68 -16.98
CA LEU A 114 -2.06 1.24 -16.57
C LEU A 114 -2.05 0.53 -15.22
N TRP A 115 -0.94 -0.13 -14.86
CA TRP A 115 -0.79 -0.69 -13.53
C TRP A 115 -0.75 0.41 -12.47
N VAL A 116 0.02 1.48 -12.72
CA VAL A 116 -0.01 2.67 -11.85
C VAL A 116 -1.40 3.29 -11.82
N ALA A 117 -2.09 3.38 -12.96
CA ALA A 117 -3.44 3.96 -13.03
C ALA A 117 -4.47 3.20 -12.18
N GLN A 118 -4.41 1.87 -12.13
CA GLN A 118 -5.35 1.11 -11.30
C GLN A 118 -5.02 1.22 -9.81
N GLU A 119 -3.72 1.23 -9.44
CA GLU A 119 -3.32 1.49 -8.05
C GLU A 119 -3.77 2.89 -7.63
N TRP A 120 -3.48 3.92 -8.44
CA TRP A 120 -3.92 5.30 -8.19
C TRP A 120 -5.42 5.40 -7.88
N ALA A 121 -6.26 4.66 -8.61
CA ALA A 121 -7.71 4.67 -8.41
C ALA A 121 -8.12 3.91 -7.13
N ARG A 122 -7.53 2.73 -6.91
CA ARG A 122 -7.83 1.83 -5.80
C ARG A 122 -7.35 2.38 -4.46
N ASP A 123 -6.23 3.11 -4.47
CA ASP A 123 -5.67 3.78 -3.31
C ASP A 123 -6.53 4.98 -2.85
N ARG A 124 -7.56 5.38 -3.61
CA ARG A 124 -8.43 6.54 -3.31
C ARG A 124 -9.93 6.24 -3.31
N LEU A 125 -10.35 5.15 -3.94
CA LEU A 125 -11.77 4.84 -4.16
C LEU A 125 -12.08 3.38 -3.80
N PRO A 126 -13.27 3.10 -3.23
CA PRO A 126 -14.17 4.03 -2.52
C PRO A 126 -13.68 4.32 -1.09
N LEU A 127 -14.33 5.26 -0.39
CA LEU A 127 -14.14 5.48 1.06
C LEU A 127 -12.70 5.80 1.48
N GLY A 128 -11.99 6.63 0.72
CA GLY A 128 -10.57 6.95 0.99
C GLY A 128 -9.60 5.93 0.40
N GLY A 129 -10.09 4.81 -0.15
CA GLY A 129 -9.31 3.82 -0.88
C GLY A 129 -8.56 2.82 0.00
N PHE A 130 -7.91 1.86 -0.64
CA PHE A 130 -7.23 0.76 0.04
C PHE A 130 -5.89 0.40 -0.65
N PRO A 131 -4.76 1.01 -0.22
CA PRO A 131 -3.49 0.90 -0.92
C PRO A 131 -2.74 -0.43 -0.77
N TRP A 132 -3.31 -1.40 -0.04
CA TRP A 132 -2.70 -2.72 0.12
C TRP A 132 -2.47 -3.42 -1.22
N GLY A 133 -1.42 -4.23 -1.36
CA GLY A 133 -1.23 -5.02 -2.59
C GLY A 133 -0.66 -4.25 -3.79
N ARG A 134 -0.20 -3.00 -3.60
CA ARG A 134 0.61 -2.31 -4.61
C ARG A 134 1.90 -3.07 -4.89
N LEU A 135 2.34 -3.13 -6.16
CA LEU A 135 3.58 -3.83 -6.51
C LEU A 135 4.80 -3.27 -5.76
N ALA A 136 4.79 -1.98 -5.44
CA ALA A 136 5.81 -1.33 -4.63
C ALA A 136 5.99 -1.97 -3.25
N PHE A 137 4.90 -2.38 -2.60
CA PHE A 137 4.95 -2.97 -1.25
C PHE A 137 5.40 -4.44 -1.23
N ALA A 138 5.43 -5.12 -2.38
CA ALA A 138 6.13 -6.39 -2.54
C ALA A 138 7.63 -6.22 -2.82
N ASN A 139 8.12 -4.99 -2.99
CA ASN A 139 9.48 -4.70 -3.45
C ASN A 139 10.18 -3.70 -2.51
N THR A 140 10.36 -4.09 -1.25
CA THR A 140 10.84 -3.21 -0.15
C THR A 140 12.25 -3.57 0.34
N ALA A 141 12.88 -4.55 -0.31
CA ALA A 141 14.24 -5.05 -0.06
C ALA A 141 14.94 -5.49 -1.37
N THR A 142 14.66 -4.80 -2.47
CA THR A 142 14.88 -5.33 -3.82
C THR A 142 15.65 -4.34 -4.69
N PRO A 143 16.14 -4.77 -5.88
CA PRO A 143 16.73 -3.86 -6.85
C PRO A 143 15.81 -2.70 -7.28
N PHE A 144 14.49 -2.80 -7.09
CA PHE A 144 13.55 -1.73 -7.41
C PHE A 144 13.38 -0.71 -6.27
N THR A 145 13.68 -1.08 -5.03
CA THR A 145 13.38 -0.28 -3.83
C THR A 145 13.98 1.13 -3.89
N PRO A 146 15.25 1.34 -4.31
CA PRO A 146 15.82 2.68 -4.41
C PRO A 146 15.06 3.64 -5.34
N LEU A 147 14.30 3.14 -6.33
CA LEU A 147 13.48 3.98 -7.20
C LEU A 147 12.40 4.77 -6.42
N ALA A 148 12.04 4.31 -5.22
CA ALA A 148 11.13 5.05 -4.34
C ALA A 148 11.66 6.45 -4.00
N ALA A 149 12.98 6.63 -3.89
CA ALA A 149 13.59 7.94 -3.62
C ALA A 149 13.48 8.92 -4.80
N LEU A 150 13.12 8.44 -6.00
CA LEU A 150 12.94 9.26 -7.20
C LEU A 150 11.49 9.63 -7.49
N GLY A 151 10.57 8.67 -7.34
CA GLY A 151 9.18 8.87 -7.72
C GLY A 151 8.18 8.11 -6.86
N GLY A 152 8.58 7.78 -5.63
CA GLY A 152 7.75 7.10 -4.65
C GLY A 152 7.36 5.68 -5.03
N ALA A 153 6.40 5.15 -4.28
CA ALA A 153 5.77 3.87 -4.59
C ALA A 153 5.29 3.75 -6.06
N PRO A 154 4.70 4.77 -6.71
CA PRO A 154 4.25 4.68 -8.11
C PRO A 154 5.36 4.32 -9.09
N LEU A 155 6.58 4.85 -8.91
CA LEU A 155 7.71 4.55 -9.80
C LEU A 155 8.23 3.13 -9.61
N VAL A 156 8.22 2.62 -8.38
CA VAL A 156 8.56 1.21 -8.09
C VAL A 156 7.54 0.29 -8.76
N THR A 157 6.24 0.56 -8.58
CA THR A 157 5.17 -0.16 -9.27
C THR A 157 5.38 -0.17 -10.78
N PHE A 158 5.65 1.00 -11.37
CA PHE A 158 5.89 1.13 -12.79
C PHE A 158 7.08 0.28 -13.26
N ALA A 159 8.20 0.31 -12.54
CA ALA A 159 9.40 -0.44 -12.92
C ALA A 159 9.18 -1.96 -12.87
N VAL A 160 8.49 -2.46 -11.84
CA VAL A 160 8.14 -3.89 -11.71
C VAL A 160 7.20 -4.30 -12.84
N ALA A 161 6.13 -3.53 -13.07
CA ALA A 161 5.16 -3.81 -14.13
C ALA A 161 5.80 -3.74 -15.53
N LEU A 162 6.69 -2.77 -15.76
CA LEU A 162 7.44 -2.62 -17.02
C LEU A 162 8.39 -3.80 -17.23
N CYS A 163 9.13 -4.20 -16.19
CA CYS A 163 10.00 -5.38 -16.25
C CYS A 163 9.20 -6.63 -16.65
N GLY A 164 8.07 -6.89 -15.99
CA GLY A 164 7.18 -8.00 -16.30
C GLY A 164 6.62 -7.93 -17.73
N ALA A 165 6.15 -6.77 -18.17
CA ALA A 165 5.61 -6.58 -19.50
C ALA A 165 6.67 -6.70 -20.62
N LEU A 166 7.92 -6.28 -20.37
CA LEU A 166 9.04 -6.45 -21.28
C LEU A 166 9.46 -7.92 -21.39
N LEU A 167 9.48 -8.66 -20.28
CA LEU A 167 9.72 -10.12 -20.30
C LEU A 167 8.62 -10.86 -21.07
N ALA A 168 7.35 -10.47 -20.85
CA ALA A 168 6.24 -10.96 -21.64
C ALA A 168 6.43 -10.66 -23.14
N TRP A 169 6.92 -9.47 -23.48
CA TRP A 169 7.21 -9.12 -24.87
C TRP A 169 8.33 -9.96 -25.47
N ALA A 170 9.43 -10.17 -24.73
CA ALA A 170 10.54 -11.01 -25.13
C ALA A 170 10.07 -12.46 -25.37
N ALA A 171 9.29 -13.04 -24.46
CA ALA A 171 8.75 -14.40 -24.58
C ALA A 171 7.90 -14.60 -25.85
N LEU A 172 7.08 -13.60 -26.20
CA LEU A 172 6.27 -13.64 -27.43
C LEU A 172 7.11 -13.58 -28.70
N ARG A 173 8.25 -12.87 -28.67
CA ARG A 173 9.13 -12.67 -29.82
C ARG A 173 10.17 -13.77 -29.98
N ALA A 174 10.52 -14.46 -28.89
CA ALA A 174 11.42 -15.61 -28.91
C ALA A 174 10.94 -16.76 -29.80
N ARG A 175 9.62 -16.91 -29.98
CA ARG A 175 9.00 -17.90 -30.89
C ARG A 175 8.78 -17.39 -32.32
N GLY A 176 9.25 -16.19 -32.64
CA GLY A 176 9.08 -15.55 -33.94
C GLY A 176 10.18 -15.86 -34.95
N PRO A 177 10.04 -15.38 -36.21
CA PRO A 177 11.08 -15.52 -37.24
C PRO A 177 12.38 -14.81 -36.84
N ALA A 178 13.51 -15.11 -37.49
CA ALA A 178 14.83 -14.59 -37.12
C ALA A 178 14.90 -13.05 -36.97
N ARG A 179 14.09 -12.29 -37.74
CA ARG A 179 13.95 -10.83 -37.64
C ARG A 179 13.36 -10.35 -36.29
N ALA A 180 12.73 -11.24 -35.53
CA ALA A 180 12.22 -10.96 -34.19
C ALA A 180 13.31 -11.04 -33.10
N ARG A 181 14.49 -11.61 -33.39
CA ARG A 181 15.59 -11.76 -32.41
C ARG A 181 16.07 -10.41 -31.87
N THR A 182 16.19 -9.39 -32.70
CA THR A 182 16.56 -8.03 -32.27
C THR A 182 15.53 -7.45 -31.30
N ALA A 183 14.22 -7.64 -31.58
CA ALA A 183 13.17 -7.19 -30.69
C ALA A 183 13.17 -7.95 -29.35
N THR A 184 13.44 -9.26 -29.37
CA THR A 184 13.63 -10.06 -28.16
C THR A 184 14.82 -9.54 -27.34
N ALA A 185 15.97 -9.32 -27.97
CA ALA A 185 17.18 -8.82 -27.30
C ALA A 185 16.95 -7.44 -26.67
N LEU A 186 16.31 -6.51 -27.40
CA LEU A 186 15.97 -5.18 -26.87
C LEU A 186 14.96 -5.25 -25.72
N ALA A 187 13.96 -6.14 -25.80
CA ALA A 187 13.00 -6.32 -24.72
C ALA A 187 13.65 -6.92 -23.47
N SER A 188 14.51 -7.93 -23.63
CA SER A 188 15.29 -8.52 -22.54
C SER A 188 16.26 -7.50 -21.92
N LEU A 189 16.98 -6.73 -22.74
CA LEU A 189 17.86 -5.67 -22.26
C LEU A 189 17.07 -4.60 -21.49
N GLY A 190 15.90 -4.19 -21.99
CA GLY A 190 15.02 -3.26 -21.29
C GLY A 190 14.52 -3.82 -19.96
N ALA A 191 14.20 -5.12 -19.88
CA ALA A 191 13.78 -5.75 -18.63
C ALA A 191 14.91 -5.80 -17.59
N VAL A 192 16.15 -6.12 -18.04
CA VAL A 192 17.35 -6.07 -17.20
C VAL A 192 17.64 -4.64 -16.75
N ALA A 193 17.54 -3.67 -17.65
CA ALA A 193 17.71 -2.26 -17.30
C ALA A 193 16.68 -1.79 -16.27
N ALA A 194 15.40 -2.17 -16.42
CA ALA A 194 14.35 -1.85 -15.45
C ALA A 194 14.61 -2.50 -14.08
N LEU A 195 15.08 -3.75 -14.05
CA LEU A 195 15.44 -4.47 -12.83
C LEU A 195 16.62 -3.82 -12.11
N LEU A 196 17.65 -3.42 -12.85
CA LEU A 196 18.89 -2.90 -12.27
C LEU A 196 18.85 -1.38 -12.06
N ALA A 197 17.79 -0.70 -12.48
CA ALA A 197 17.68 0.75 -12.42
C ALA A 197 17.82 1.33 -11.01
N GLY A 198 17.34 0.62 -9.97
CA GLY A 198 17.48 1.13 -8.60
C GLY A 198 18.93 1.16 -8.10
N TYR A 199 19.83 0.31 -8.61
CA TYR A 199 21.24 0.34 -8.19
C TYR A 199 21.99 1.60 -8.63
N THR A 200 21.45 2.36 -9.58
CA THR A 200 22.04 3.65 -9.99
C THR A 200 21.46 4.83 -9.21
N VAL A 201 20.47 4.60 -8.34
CA VAL A 201 19.84 5.65 -7.55
C VAL A 201 20.59 5.84 -6.22
N PRO A 202 21.11 7.03 -5.93
CA PRO A 202 21.74 7.30 -4.65
C PRO A 202 20.67 7.38 -3.55
N VAL A 203 20.89 6.63 -2.46
CA VAL A 203 20.06 6.65 -1.25
C VAL A 203 20.94 7.10 -0.07
N PRO A 204 21.18 8.41 0.09
CA PRO A 204 22.09 8.90 1.12
C PRO A 204 21.50 8.68 2.52
N THR A 205 22.29 8.10 3.42
CA THR A 205 21.88 7.77 4.80
C THR A 205 22.54 8.65 5.86
N ALA A 206 23.66 9.30 5.54
CA ALA A 206 24.45 10.08 6.49
C ALA A 206 23.70 11.30 7.06
N ALA A 207 23.91 11.61 8.34
CA ALA A 207 23.40 12.78 9.02
C ALA A 207 24.44 13.32 10.01
N ALA A 208 24.40 14.62 10.30
CA ALA A 208 25.25 15.24 11.32
C ALA A 208 24.73 15.00 12.73
N ASP A 209 23.39 14.99 12.88
CA ASP A 209 22.71 14.79 14.15
C ASP A 209 22.12 13.38 14.24
N THR A 210 22.03 12.86 15.45
CA THR A 210 21.40 11.59 15.77
C THR A 210 20.40 11.74 16.91
N LEU A 211 19.45 10.82 17.00
CA LEU A 211 18.50 10.70 18.09
C LEU A 211 18.66 9.32 18.74
N LYS A 212 18.89 9.29 20.05
CA LYS A 212 18.78 8.06 20.85
C LYS A 212 17.33 7.88 21.28
N VAL A 213 16.74 6.76 20.91
CA VAL A 213 15.32 6.47 21.16
C VAL A 213 15.17 5.12 21.85
N ALA A 214 14.23 5.04 22.78
CA ALA A 214 13.70 3.78 23.26
C ALA A 214 12.25 3.59 22.80
N ILE A 215 11.95 2.45 22.17
CA ILE A 215 10.61 2.05 21.76
C ILE A 215 10.10 1.01 22.75
N VAL A 216 8.94 1.26 23.35
CA VAL A 216 8.36 0.39 24.39
C VAL A 216 7.19 -0.41 23.85
N GLN A 217 7.33 -1.74 23.84
CA GLN A 217 6.28 -2.68 23.47
C GLN A 217 5.79 -3.39 24.74
N GLY A 218 4.68 -2.93 25.30
CA GLY A 218 4.07 -3.45 26.53
C GLY A 218 3.36 -4.79 26.36
N ASN A 219 2.93 -5.14 25.13
CA ASN A 219 2.07 -6.28 24.82
C ASN A 219 0.65 -6.17 25.39
N VAL A 220 -0.26 -7.02 24.90
CA VAL A 220 -1.63 -7.15 25.40
C VAL A 220 -1.81 -8.47 26.19
N PRO A 221 -2.71 -8.52 27.18
CA PRO A 221 -2.99 -9.73 27.95
C PRO A 221 -3.62 -10.85 27.10
N ASN A 222 -4.47 -10.52 26.11
CA ASN A 222 -5.02 -11.45 25.13
C ASN A 222 -5.02 -10.78 23.73
N PRO A 223 -4.47 -11.42 22.67
CA PRO A 223 -4.59 -10.91 21.30
C PRO A 223 -6.00 -11.14 20.72
N GLY A 224 -6.35 -10.42 19.64
CA GLY A 224 -7.66 -10.52 18.98
C GLY A 224 -8.54 -9.28 19.19
N MET A 225 -9.88 -9.40 19.13
CA MET A 225 -10.80 -8.26 19.38
C MET A 225 -11.17 -8.08 20.87
N ASP A 226 -10.76 -9.00 21.74
CA ASP A 226 -11.21 -9.08 23.13
C ASP A 226 -10.32 -8.30 24.13
N PHE A 227 -9.32 -7.54 23.66
CA PHE A 227 -8.49 -6.68 24.52
C PHE A 227 -9.20 -5.40 24.98
N LEU A 228 -10.27 -4.99 24.28
CA LEU A 228 -11.01 -3.73 24.48
C LEU A 228 -11.64 -3.57 25.88
N GLY A 229 -11.65 -4.61 26.72
CA GLY A 229 -12.28 -4.62 28.05
C GLY A 229 -11.35 -4.40 29.25
N ARG A 230 -10.05 -4.14 29.05
CA ARG A 230 -9.07 -3.90 30.14
C ARG A 230 -8.11 -2.76 29.80
N PRO A 231 -8.64 -1.56 29.53
CA PRO A 231 -7.84 -0.49 28.96
C PRO A 231 -6.70 -0.03 29.90
N MET A 232 -6.94 -0.08 31.21
CA MET A 232 -5.91 0.20 32.22
C MET A 232 -4.77 -0.83 32.21
N GLN A 233 -5.05 -2.09 31.89
CA GLN A 233 -4.02 -3.14 31.89
C GLN A 233 -3.00 -2.96 30.75
N VAL A 234 -3.46 -2.51 29.57
CA VAL A 234 -2.55 -2.20 28.45
C VAL A 234 -1.67 -1.01 28.82
N LEU A 235 -2.27 0.04 29.38
CA LEU A 235 -1.53 1.19 29.90
C LEU A 235 -0.49 0.76 30.94
N ASP A 236 -0.89 -0.03 31.94
CA ASP A 236 0.00 -0.56 32.96
C ASP A 236 1.18 -1.33 32.38
N ASN A 237 0.98 -2.10 31.32
CA ASN A 237 2.06 -2.85 30.68
C ASN A 237 3.11 -1.90 30.07
N HIS A 238 2.68 -0.87 29.32
CA HIS A 238 3.59 0.11 28.71
C HIS A 238 4.30 0.96 29.77
N ALA A 239 3.56 1.37 30.78
CA ALA A 239 4.07 2.19 31.86
C ALA A 239 5.07 1.40 32.74
N SER A 240 4.77 0.14 33.08
CA SER A 240 5.70 -0.74 33.82
C SER A 240 6.96 -1.08 33.02
N ALA A 241 6.85 -1.27 31.70
CA ALA A 241 8.02 -1.47 30.84
C ALA A 241 8.90 -0.21 30.79
N THR A 242 8.30 0.97 30.82
CA THR A 242 9.02 2.26 30.88
C THR A 242 9.70 2.48 32.22
N GLU A 243 9.05 2.12 33.33
CA GLU A 243 9.66 2.15 34.67
C GLU A 243 10.82 1.16 34.80
N LYS A 244 10.70 -0.02 34.19
CA LYS A 244 11.79 -0.98 34.09
C LYS A 244 12.97 -0.38 33.31
N LEU A 245 12.71 0.27 32.17
CA LEU A 245 13.74 1.00 31.42
C LEU A 245 14.41 2.07 32.28
N ALA A 246 13.64 2.84 33.06
CA ALA A 246 14.19 3.82 34.00
C ALA A 246 15.12 3.17 35.05
N ALA A 247 14.73 2.02 35.61
CA ALA A 247 15.55 1.26 36.54
C ALA A 247 16.82 0.68 35.89
N ASP A 248 16.73 0.25 34.63
CA ASP A 248 17.87 -0.23 33.84
C ASP A 248 18.87 0.90 33.55
N ILE A 249 18.39 2.12 33.26
CA ILE A 249 19.21 3.33 33.11
C ILE A 249 19.89 3.70 34.44
N ALA A 250 19.14 3.74 35.53
CA ALA A 250 19.68 4.08 36.85
C ALA A 250 20.75 3.08 37.33
N ALA A 251 20.61 1.81 36.94
CA ALA A 251 21.58 0.77 37.23
C ALA A 251 22.75 0.69 36.22
N GLY A 252 22.78 1.56 35.20
CA GLY A 252 23.82 1.57 34.16
C GLY A 252 23.79 0.37 33.21
N ARG A 253 22.66 -0.35 33.13
CA ARG A 253 22.48 -1.49 32.20
C ARG A 253 22.16 -1.04 30.78
N THR A 254 21.54 0.13 30.63
CA THR A 254 21.14 0.73 29.35
C THR A 254 21.52 2.22 29.36
N GLU A 255 21.93 2.74 28.20
CA GLU A 255 22.17 4.18 28.05
C GLU A 255 20.86 4.97 28.13
N ARG A 256 20.91 6.18 28.69
CA ARG A 256 19.74 7.06 28.70
C ARG A 256 19.36 7.49 27.27
N PRO A 257 18.14 7.21 26.80
CA PRO A 257 17.66 7.70 25.51
C PRO A 257 17.37 9.21 25.59
N ASP A 258 17.23 9.86 24.45
CA ASP A 258 16.77 11.25 24.38
C ASP A 258 15.25 11.34 24.46
N VAL A 259 14.55 10.31 23.97
CA VAL A 259 13.08 10.22 23.92
C VAL A 259 12.60 8.77 24.07
N VAL A 260 11.36 8.58 24.53
CA VAL A 260 10.65 7.30 24.56
C VAL A 260 9.44 7.34 23.62
N ILE A 261 9.12 6.23 22.97
CA ILE A 261 7.94 6.10 22.11
C ILE A 261 7.08 4.93 22.56
N TRP A 262 5.82 5.22 22.84
CA TRP A 262 4.78 4.23 23.08
C TRP A 262 3.94 4.03 21.81
N PRO A 263 3.34 2.86 21.60
CA PRO A 263 2.49 2.56 20.44
C PRO A 263 1.14 3.29 20.45
N GLU A 264 0.40 3.14 19.35
CA GLU A 264 -1.01 3.54 19.24
C GLU A 264 -1.83 2.80 20.29
N ASN A 265 -2.82 3.47 20.89
CA ASN A 265 -3.69 2.88 21.90
C ASN A 265 -2.92 2.22 23.06
N SER A 266 -1.80 2.84 23.47
CA SER A 266 -1.11 2.45 24.72
C SER A 266 -1.97 2.77 25.94
N SER A 267 -2.84 3.77 25.82
CA SER A 267 -3.97 3.99 26.72
C SER A 267 -5.27 4.09 25.91
N ASP A 268 -6.19 3.16 26.14
CA ASP A 268 -7.56 3.22 25.62
C ASP A 268 -8.48 4.11 26.49
N LEU A 269 -7.93 4.75 27.54
CA LEU A 269 -8.60 5.73 28.40
C LEU A 269 -8.08 7.12 28.09
N ASP A 270 -8.98 8.10 28.04
CA ASP A 270 -8.64 9.50 27.83
C ASP A 270 -7.96 10.08 29.07
N PRO A 271 -6.67 10.43 29.00
CA PRO A 271 -5.94 10.95 30.15
C PRO A 271 -6.40 12.36 30.57
N PHE A 272 -7.17 13.08 29.76
CA PHE A 272 -7.70 14.39 30.14
C PHE A 272 -8.98 14.27 30.97
N THR A 273 -9.70 13.14 30.89
CA THR A 273 -10.96 12.90 31.60
C THR A 273 -10.88 11.79 32.64
N ASP A 274 -9.89 10.89 32.54
CA ASP A 274 -9.58 9.83 33.51
C ASP A 274 -8.31 10.16 34.32
N PRO A 275 -8.46 10.59 35.59
CA PRO A 275 -7.32 10.94 36.44
C PRO A 275 -6.35 9.78 36.69
N ALA A 276 -6.85 8.54 36.73
CA ALA A 276 -5.98 7.38 36.97
C ALA A 276 -5.10 7.09 35.75
N ALA A 277 -5.64 7.25 34.54
CA ALA A 277 -4.85 7.16 33.32
C ALA A 277 -3.79 8.27 33.25
N TYR A 278 -4.17 9.51 33.58
CA TYR A 278 -3.23 10.63 33.66
C TYR A 278 -2.07 10.33 34.61
N GLU A 279 -2.38 9.99 35.87
CA GLU A 279 -1.39 9.74 36.92
C GLU A 279 -0.46 8.60 36.51
N ARG A 280 -1.00 7.51 35.96
CA ARG A 280 -0.20 6.35 35.54
C ARG A 280 0.79 6.68 34.43
N ILE A 281 0.37 7.47 33.43
CA ILE A 281 1.26 7.95 32.35
C ILE A 281 2.32 8.88 32.93
N ASP A 282 1.89 9.86 33.72
CA ASP A 282 2.76 10.89 34.28
C ASP A 282 3.85 10.31 35.19
N GLU A 283 3.50 9.31 36.02
CA GLU A 283 4.44 8.56 36.84
C GLU A 283 5.53 7.86 36.00
N ALA A 284 5.14 7.14 34.95
CA ALA A 284 6.09 6.42 34.10
C ALA A 284 7.00 7.38 33.32
N VAL A 285 6.46 8.49 32.80
CA VAL A 285 7.23 9.51 32.08
C VAL A 285 8.18 10.24 33.03
N LYS A 286 7.75 10.56 34.25
CA LYS A 286 8.62 11.14 35.29
C LYS A 286 9.72 10.16 35.72
N ALA A 287 9.42 8.87 35.82
CA ALA A 287 10.38 7.84 36.21
C ALA A 287 11.53 7.73 35.19
N VAL A 288 11.23 7.67 33.89
CA VAL A 288 12.27 7.63 32.84
C VAL A 288 12.93 9.00 32.64
N GLY A 289 12.22 10.08 32.95
CA GLY A 289 12.75 11.44 33.01
C GLY A 289 13.13 12.03 31.65
N VAL A 290 12.52 11.56 30.56
CA VAL A 290 12.71 12.07 29.20
C VAL A 290 11.36 12.23 28.50
N PRO A 291 11.22 13.10 27.49
CA PRO A 291 9.97 13.26 26.76
C PRO A 291 9.52 11.94 26.11
N THR A 292 8.22 11.66 26.21
CA THR A 292 7.61 10.43 25.71
C THR A 292 6.49 10.74 24.73
N LEU A 293 6.45 10.09 23.57
CA LEU A 293 5.27 10.08 22.71
C LEU A 293 4.31 8.98 23.17
N VAL A 294 3.11 9.36 23.60
CA VAL A 294 2.10 8.47 24.16
C VAL A 294 0.92 8.37 23.21
N GLY A 295 0.64 7.17 22.69
CA GLY A 295 -0.55 6.91 21.86
C GLY A 295 -1.77 6.62 22.74
N THR A 296 -2.84 7.37 22.56
CA THR A 296 -4.06 7.28 23.38
C THR A 296 -5.34 7.58 22.61
N LEU A 297 -6.49 7.25 23.20
CA LEU A 297 -7.79 7.70 22.76
C LEU A 297 -8.23 8.92 23.57
N VAL A 298 -8.66 9.98 22.90
CA VAL A 298 -9.18 11.21 23.51
C VAL A 298 -10.64 11.40 23.11
N ASP A 299 -11.46 11.96 23.99
CA ASP A 299 -12.83 12.32 23.65
C ASP A 299 -12.85 13.31 22.46
N GLY A 300 -13.66 12.99 21.46
CA GLY A 300 -13.82 13.82 20.27
C GLY A 300 -14.72 15.04 20.49
N PRO A 301 -15.10 15.74 19.40
CA PRO A 301 -15.89 16.98 19.50
C PRO A 301 -17.30 16.78 20.07
N ASP A 302 -17.79 15.55 20.17
CA ASP A 302 -19.06 15.18 20.80
C ASP A 302 -19.00 13.75 21.39
N GLU A 303 -20.05 13.36 22.13
CA GLU A 303 -20.14 12.06 22.81
C GLU A 303 -20.13 10.84 21.86
N GLN A 304 -20.41 11.04 20.56
CA GLN A 304 -20.45 9.97 19.56
C GLN A 304 -19.09 9.74 18.89
N HIS A 305 -18.12 10.63 19.12
CA HIS A 305 -16.85 10.62 18.42
C HIS A 305 -15.67 10.54 19.35
N VAL A 306 -14.64 9.78 18.97
CA VAL A 306 -13.37 9.65 19.70
C VAL A 306 -12.22 10.04 18.77
N GLN A 307 -11.10 10.50 19.30
CA GLN A 307 -9.89 10.83 18.56
C GLN A 307 -8.79 9.84 18.92
N ASN A 308 -8.04 9.39 17.92
CA ASN A 308 -6.84 8.56 18.12
C ASN A 308 -5.63 9.47 18.01
N GLU A 309 -4.93 9.69 19.13
CA GLU A 309 -3.91 10.71 19.25
C GLU A 309 -2.55 10.17 19.69
N GLY A 310 -1.49 10.72 19.10
CA GLY A 310 -0.14 10.70 19.66
C GLY A 310 0.11 12.00 20.43
N ILE A 311 0.32 11.92 21.74
CA ILE A 311 0.54 13.08 22.63
C ILE A 311 2.00 13.12 23.08
N VAL A 312 2.66 14.26 22.91
CA VAL A 312 3.98 14.52 23.51
C VAL A 312 3.78 14.78 25.00
N TRP A 313 4.36 13.92 25.83
CA TRP A 313 4.36 14.06 27.29
C TRP A 313 5.75 14.45 27.79
N ASP A 314 5.85 15.63 28.41
CA ASP A 314 7.09 16.10 29.01
C ASP A 314 7.14 15.73 30.51
N PRO A 315 8.27 15.21 31.02
CA PRO A 315 8.38 14.77 32.42
C PRO A 315 8.26 15.91 33.44
N ARG A 316 8.31 17.18 33.03
CA ARG A 316 8.19 18.34 33.90
C ARG A 316 6.87 19.07 33.73
N THR A 317 6.39 19.22 32.49
CA THR A 317 5.19 20.00 32.18
C THR A 317 3.95 19.17 31.88
N GLY A 318 4.07 17.85 31.75
CA GLY A 318 2.95 16.96 31.43
C GLY A 318 2.62 16.93 29.93
N PRO A 319 1.37 16.62 29.54
CA PRO A 319 0.97 16.52 28.14
C PRO A 319 1.04 17.87 27.41
N GLY A 320 1.49 17.85 26.16
CA GLY A 320 1.72 19.02 25.33
C GLY A 320 1.14 18.87 23.92
N ALA A 321 1.97 19.07 22.89
CA ALA A 321 1.53 18.95 21.50
C ALA A 321 1.01 17.54 21.20
N SER A 322 -0.05 17.44 20.39
CA SER A 322 -0.60 16.16 19.94
C SER A 322 -0.85 16.13 18.43
N TYR A 323 -0.95 14.92 17.90
CA TYR A 323 -1.36 14.61 16.54
C TYR A 323 -2.57 13.69 16.57
N THR A 324 -3.69 14.12 15.99
CA THR A 324 -4.84 13.25 15.75
C THR A 324 -4.71 12.55 14.39
N LYS A 325 -4.92 11.24 14.36
CA LYS A 325 -4.99 10.43 13.14
C LYS A 325 -5.92 11.04 12.09
N GLN A 326 -5.41 11.30 10.89
CA GLN A 326 -6.11 11.87 9.74
C GLN A 326 -6.94 10.86 8.97
N HIS A 327 -6.52 9.60 8.92
CA HIS A 327 -7.18 8.57 8.11
C HIS A 327 -7.68 7.38 8.95
N PRO A 328 -8.86 7.52 9.58
CA PRO A 328 -9.53 6.41 10.25
C PRO A 328 -9.84 5.25 9.29
N VAL A 329 -9.71 4.02 9.78
CA VAL A 329 -9.94 2.80 9.01
C VAL A 329 -11.45 2.52 8.85
N PRO A 330 -11.97 2.40 7.61
CA PRO A 330 -13.36 2.04 7.38
C PRO A 330 -13.71 0.69 8.00
N PHE A 331 -14.87 0.62 8.65
CA PHE A 331 -15.42 -0.53 9.38
C PHE A 331 -14.64 -0.98 10.63
N GLY A 332 -13.45 -0.44 10.87
CA GLY A 332 -12.64 -0.70 12.07
C GLY A 332 -12.72 0.44 13.09
N GLU A 333 -12.58 1.67 12.61
CA GLU A 333 -12.55 2.88 13.45
C GLU A 333 -13.77 3.78 13.21
N TYR A 334 -14.41 3.67 12.04
CA TYR A 334 -15.71 4.29 11.79
C TYR A 334 -16.60 3.39 10.93
N VAL A 335 -17.92 3.62 10.96
CA VAL A 335 -18.87 2.82 10.17
C VAL A 335 -19.47 3.66 9.02
N PRO A 336 -19.02 3.44 7.77
CA PRO A 336 -19.68 4.03 6.60
C PRO A 336 -21.16 3.64 6.57
N PHE A 337 -22.06 4.60 6.31
CA PHE A 337 -23.50 4.35 6.25
C PHE A 337 -24.02 3.61 7.51
N ARG A 338 -23.61 4.08 8.69
CA ARG A 338 -23.89 3.45 10.01
C ARG A 338 -25.38 3.12 10.21
N SER A 339 -26.28 4.02 9.79
CA SER A 339 -27.73 3.86 9.92
C SER A 339 -28.28 2.64 9.19
N GLU A 340 -27.73 2.32 8.03
CA GLU A 340 -28.17 1.25 7.15
C GLU A 340 -27.44 -0.05 7.48
N LEU A 341 -26.11 0.01 7.60
CA LEU A 341 -25.30 -1.20 7.74
C LEU A 341 -25.41 -1.83 9.13
N SER A 342 -25.57 -1.02 10.19
CA SER A 342 -25.70 -1.56 11.56
C SER A 342 -27.03 -2.30 11.79
N GLN A 343 -28.02 -2.12 10.91
CA GLN A 343 -29.28 -2.88 10.95
C GLN A 343 -29.10 -4.31 10.44
N VAL A 344 -28.12 -4.54 9.56
CA VAL A 344 -27.89 -5.83 8.90
C VAL A 344 -26.68 -6.56 9.48
N ILE A 345 -25.64 -5.80 9.87
CA ILE A 345 -24.36 -6.31 10.36
C ILE A 345 -24.20 -5.93 11.83
N THR A 346 -24.68 -6.79 12.72
CA THR A 346 -24.70 -6.53 14.17
C THR A 346 -23.31 -6.31 14.77
N ARG A 347 -22.25 -6.93 14.23
CA ARG A 347 -20.87 -6.73 14.72
C ARG A 347 -20.35 -5.30 14.57
N LEU A 348 -20.95 -4.46 13.72
CA LEU A 348 -20.58 -3.04 13.60
C LEU A 348 -20.85 -2.26 14.89
N GLN A 349 -21.71 -2.77 15.78
CA GLN A 349 -21.95 -2.20 17.10
C GLN A 349 -20.73 -2.26 18.02
N ARG A 350 -19.69 -3.03 17.67
CA ARG A 350 -18.40 -3.02 18.39
C ARG A 350 -17.65 -1.69 18.22
N VAL A 351 -17.93 -0.95 17.14
CA VAL A 351 -17.48 0.43 16.97
C VAL A 351 -18.50 1.35 17.62
N ALA A 352 -18.37 1.53 18.93
CA ALA A 352 -19.32 2.28 19.74
C ALA A 352 -19.36 3.77 19.38
N ARG A 353 -18.18 4.37 19.19
CA ARG A 353 -17.97 5.76 18.75
C ARG A 353 -17.17 5.76 17.45
N ASP A 354 -17.51 6.67 16.53
CA ASP A 354 -16.77 6.84 15.29
C ASP A 354 -15.49 7.65 15.55
N PHE A 355 -14.37 7.25 14.96
CA PHE A 355 -13.13 7.99 15.09
C PHE A 355 -13.23 9.28 14.26
N TYR A 356 -12.94 10.41 14.90
CA TYR A 356 -12.96 11.73 14.27
C TYR A 356 -11.60 12.03 13.64
N PRO A 357 -11.54 12.32 12.34
CA PRO A 357 -10.28 12.54 11.65
C PRO A 357 -9.62 13.85 12.05
N GLY A 358 -8.31 13.81 12.25
CA GLY A 358 -7.45 14.98 12.37
C GLY A 358 -7.30 15.76 11.07
N THR A 359 -6.86 17.02 11.17
CA THR A 359 -6.71 17.92 10.00
C THR A 359 -5.29 18.50 9.83
N THR A 360 -4.38 18.18 10.75
CA THR A 360 -3.02 18.72 10.80
C THR A 360 -1.99 17.60 10.64
N THR A 361 -0.86 17.86 9.99
CA THR A 361 0.23 16.88 9.85
C THR A 361 0.86 16.54 11.18
N GLY A 362 1.30 15.29 11.39
CA GLY A 362 1.88 14.79 12.65
C GLY A 362 3.29 15.26 12.97
N VAL A 363 3.66 16.49 12.59
CA VAL A 363 4.98 17.05 12.91
C VAL A 363 4.95 17.64 14.32
N MET A 364 5.68 17.04 15.23
CA MET A 364 5.74 17.45 16.64
C MET A 364 7.19 17.52 17.13
N GLN A 365 7.46 18.42 18.08
CA GLN A 365 8.74 18.47 18.77
C GLN A 365 8.73 17.47 19.93
N LEU A 366 9.59 16.45 19.87
CA LEU A 366 9.79 15.46 20.93
C LEU A 366 11.26 15.50 21.36
N GLY A 367 11.53 16.09 22.52
CA GLY A 367 12.90 16.32 22.99
C GLY A 367 13.74 17.11 21.98
N PRO A 368 14.91 16.62 21.52
CA PRO A 368 15.74 17.33 20.54
C PRO A 368 15.28 17.15 19.08
N ALA A 369 14.29 16.28 18.79
CA ALA A 369 13.90 15.95 17.43
C ALA A 369 12.51 16.47 17.04
N ARG A 370 12.38 16.94 15.80
CA ARG A 370 11.08 17.07 15.13
C ARG A 370 10.72 15.71 14.53
N ILE A 371 9.78 15.02 15.17
CA ILE A 371 9.27 13.74 14.68
C ILE A 371 8.12 13.98 13.70
N GLY A 372 7.88 13.02 12.82
CA GLY A 372 6.70 12.94 11.98
C GLY A 372 5.92 11.69 12.35
N ASP A 373 4.89 11.84 13.15
CA ASP A 373 4.04 10.74 13.55
C ASP A 373 3.01 10.42 12.46
N VAL A 374 2.82 9.13 12.20
CA VAL A 374 1.80 8.58 11.30
C VAL A 374 1.21 7.34 11.96
N ILE A 375 -0.08 7.34 12.21
CA ILE A 375 -0.71 6.35 13.07
C ILE A 375 -1.21 5.18 12.21
N CYS A 376 -0.63 4.01 12.43
CA CYS A 376 -1.09 2.71 11.97
C CYS A 376 -1.28 2.61 10.46
N PHE A 377 -2.52 2.68 9.99
CA PHE A 377 -2.91 2.48 8.59
C PHE A 377 -2.37 3.60 7.68
N GLU A 378 -2.06 4.77 8.24
CA GLU A 378 -1.59 5.96 7.53
C GLU A 378 -0.25 5.77 6.81
N VAL A 379 0.62 4.88 7.29
CA VAL A 379 1.91 4.60 6.65
C VAL A 379 1.77 4.07 5.21
N ALA A 380 0.59 3.52 4.88
CA ALA A 380 0.28 3.04 3.55
C ALA A 380 -0.10 4.17 2.56
N TYR A 381 -0.40 5.38 3.03
CA TYR A 381 -0.87 6.51 2.23
C TYR A 381 0.26 7.47 1.86
N ASP A 382 0.48 7.65 0.56
CA ASP A 382 1.60 8.45 0.03
C ASP A 382 1.55 9.92 0.49
N GLU A 383 0.36 10.51 0.55
CA GLU A 383 0.18 11.93 0.87
C GLU A 383 0.41 12.26 2.34
N ILE A 384 -0.09 11.45 3.27
CA ILE A 384 0.06 11.69 4.71
C ILE A 384 1.53 11.69 5.11
N VAL A 385 2.28 10.66 4.68
CA VAL A 385 3.71 10.55 5.02
C VAL A 385 4.53 11.65 4.34
N ARG A 386 4.27 11.93 3.06
CA ARG A 386 4.97 12.99 2.33
C ARG A 386 4.73 14.37 2.93
N ASP A 387 3.49 14.70 3.27
CA ASP A 387 3.14 16.01 3.82
C ASP A 387 3.78 16.21 5.21
N THR A 388 3.80 15.16 6.03
CA THR A 388 4.52 15.15 7.31
C THR A 388 6.03 15.39 7.14
N VAL A 389 6.68 14.75 6.16
CA VAL A 389 8.10 14.99 5.86
C VAL A 389 8.34 16.40 5.33
N ASN A 390 7.52 16.86 4.39
CA ASN A 390 7.62 18.20 3.81
C ASN A 390 7.35 19.33 4.81
N LYS A 391 6.60 19.04 5.89
CA LYS A 391 6.38 19.95 7.03
C LYS A 391 7.52 19.97 8.05
N GLY A 392 8.58 19.18 7.84
CA GLY A 392 9.83 19.30 8.58
C GLY A 392 10.15 18.16 9.54
N ALA A 393 9.47 17.01 9.42
CA ALA A 393 9.84 15.80 10.16
C ALA A 393 11.25 15.32 9.77
N ARG A 394 12.08 15.06 10.78
CA ARG A 394 13.48 14.61 10.63
C ARG A 394 13.64 13.09 10.81
N VAL A 395 12.61 12.46 11.37
CA VAL A 395 12.42 11.01 11.57
C VAL A 395 10.92 10.73 11.53
N LEU A 396 10.53 9.54 11.06
CA LEU A 396 9.13 9.11 11.06
C LEU A 396 8.88 8.17 12.24
N VAL A 397 7.73 8.34 12.89
CA VAL A 397 7.24 7.43 13.93
C VAL A 397 5.95 6.80 13.40
N VAL A 398 5.85 5.48 13.50
CA VAL A 398 4.65 4.71 13.16
C VAL A 398 4.12 4.11 14.45
N GLN A 399 3.17 4.80 15.09
CA GLN A 399 2.44 4.25 16.23
C GLN A 399 1.37 3.28 15.71
N THR A 400 1.37 2.03 16.15
CA THR A 400 0.44 1.01 15.63
C THR A 400 -0.04 0.02 16.68
N ASN A 401 -1.32 -0.33 16.66
CA ASN A 401 -1.90 -1.38 17.47
C ASN A 401 -2.30 -2.57 16.59
N ASN A 402 -1.36 -3.50 16.39
CA ASN A 402 -1.62 -4.72 15.63
C ASN A 402 -2.14 -5.89 16.47
N ALA A 403 -2.66 -5.66 17.69
CA ALA A 403 -3.16 -6.74 18.56
C ALA A 403 -4.27 -7.58 17.90
N THR A 404 -5.11 -6.93 17.11
CA THR A 404 -6.18 -7.57 16.33
C THR A 404 -5.63 -8.52 15.25
N TYR A 405 -4.48 -8.21 14.67
CA TYR A 405 -3.94 -8.90 13.50
C TYR A 405 -2.65 -9.69 13.78
N ALA A 406 -2.32 -9.92 15.04
CA ALA A 406 -1.11 -10.63 15.41
C ALA A 406 -1.05 -12.02 14.78
N LEU A 407 0.14 -12.43 14.33
CA LEU A 407 0.44 -13.72 13.69
C LEU A 407 -0.34 -14.00 12.38
N SER A 408 -0.93 -12.98 11.76
CA SER A 408 -1.73 -13.12 10.54
C SER A 408 -0.98 -12.72 9.25
N GLY A 409 0.20 -12.13 9.38
CA GLY A 409 1.01 -11.57 8.28
C GLY A 409 0.74 -10.08 7.99
N GLN A 410 -0.31 -9.48 8.56
CA GLN A 410 -0.55 -8.04 8.43
C GLN A 410 0.59 -7.19 9.04
N PRO A 411 1.16 -7.52 10.22
CA PRO A 411 2.30 -6.78 10.77
C PRO A 411 3.52 -6.80 9.85
N ASP A 412 3.81 -7.93 9.20
CA ASP A 412 4.89 -8.01 8.21
C ASP A 412 4.62 -7.13 6.96
N GLN A 413 3.35 -7.06 6.52
CA GLN A 413 2.95 -6.20 5.40
C GLN A 413 3.13 -4.71 5.75
N GLN A 414 2.74 -4.28 6.95
CA GLN A 414 2.92 -2.90 7.42
C GLN A 414 4.41 -2.55 7.62
N LEU A 415 5.21 -3.49 8.13
CA LEU A 415 6.66 -3.35 8.20
C LEU A 415 7.26 -3.11 6.81
N ALA A 416 6.84 -3.87 5.80
CA ALA A 416 7.29 -3.67 4.42
C ALA A 416 6.92 -2.28 3.88
N MET A 417 5.69 -1.81 4.12
CA MET A 417 5.28 -0.45 3.74
C MET A 417 6.19 0.61 4.38
N SER A 418 6.46 0.47 5.69
CA SER A 418 7.35 1.36 6.43
C SER A 418 8.77 1.39 5.85
N ARG A 419 9.29 0.24 5.37
CA ARG A 419 10.60 0.18 4.69
C ARG A 419 10.62 0.96 3.40
N LEU A 420 9.54 0.91 2.62
CA LEU A 420 9.43 1.71 1.41
C LEU A 420 9.42 3.21 1.75
N ARG A 421 8.66 3.62 2.77
CA ARG A 421 8.59 5.02 3.23
C ARG A 421 9.94 5.55 3.69
N ALA A 422 10.74 4.73 4.35
CA ALA A 422 12.08 5.09 4.78
C ALA A 422 12.95 5.53 3.58
N VAL A 423 12.92 4.77 2.48
CA VAL A 423 13.67 5.06 1.24
C VAL A 423 13.06 6.23 0.47
N GLU A 424 11.74 6.26 0.36
CA GLU A 424 11.00 7.30 -0.36
C GLU A 424 11.30 8.69 0.18
N HIS A 425 11.34 8.82 1.51
CA HIS A 425 11.52 10.11 2.19
C HIS A 425 12.96 10.30 2.72
N GLY A 426 13.82 9.29 2.59
CA GLY A 426 15.17 9.30 3.15
C GLY A 426 15.17 9.62 4.65
N ARG A 427 14.27 8.97 5.41
CA ARG A 427 14.10 9.13 6.85
C ARG A 427 14.25 7.79 7.55
N ALA A 428 14.83 7.80 8.75
CA ALA A 428 14.65 6.65 9.63
C ALA A 428 13.18 6.53 10.02
N VAL A 429 12.69 5.29 10.20
CA VAL A 429 11.32 5.01 10.61
C VAL A 429 11.35 4.18 11.90
N LEU A 430 10.65 4.67 12.91
CA LEU A 430 10.54 4.06 14.24
C LEU A 430 9.12 3.48 14.36
N ILE A 431 8.99 2.16 14.38
CA ILE A 431 7.70 1.49 14.51
C ILE A 431 7.51 1.11 15.97
N ALA A 432 6.51 1.68 16.61
CA ALA A 432 6.09 1.32 17.95
C ALA A 432 4.77 0.54 17.86
N ALA A 433 4.84 -0.75 18.14
CA ALA A 433 3.69 -1.65 18.09
C ALA A 433 3.28 -2.13 19.49
N THR A 434 1.97 -2.18 19.79
CA THR A 434 1.45 -2.67 21.09
C THR A 434 1.83 -4.12 21.32
N SER A 435 1.54 -5.00 20.36
CA SER A 435 1.85 -6.43 20.39
C SER A 435 2.28 -6.99 19.03
N GLY A 436 2.43 -6.12 18.02
CA GLY A 436 2.89 -6.46 16.69
C GLY A 436 4.41 -6.49 16.59
N ILE A 437 4.94 -6.03 15.46
CA ILE A 437 6.38 -5.89 15.23
C ILE A 437 6.76 -4.44 15.48
N SER A 438 7.40 -4.17 16.61
CA SER A 438 8.15 -2.92 16.80
C SER A 438 9.49 -3.02 16.09
N GLY A 439 10.03 -1.92 15.59
CA GLY A 439 11.27 -1.96 14.84
C GLY A 439 11.86 -0.62 14.48
N VAL A 440 13.11 -0.65 14.03
CA VAL A 440 13.86 0.52 13.59
C VAL A 440 14.34 0.27 12.17
N ILE A 441 13.99 1.17 11.26
CA ILE A 441 14.34 1.10 9.85
C ILE A 441 15.25 2.29 9.51
N GLY A 442 16.38 2.01 8.87
CA GLY A 442 17.31 3.03 8.39
C GLY A 442 16.77 3.77 7.16
N PRO A 443 17.30 4.96 6.82
CA PRO A 443 16.85 5.74 5.65
C PRO A 443 17.00 5.04 4.28
N ASP A 444 17.73 3.93 4.23
CA ASP A 444 17.89 3.07 3.06
C ASP A 444 16.92 1.87 3.02
N GLY A 445 16.00 1.79 3.98
CA GLY A 445 15.02 0.70 4.08
C GLY A 445 15.58 -0.57 4.74
N SER A 446 16.81 -0.53 5.26
CA SER A 446 17.38 -1.62 6.06
C SER A 446 16.66 -1.73 7.42
N VAL A 447 16.34 -2.95 7.85
CA VAL A 447 15.77 -3.19 9.18
C VAL A 447 16.93 -3.35 10.16
N LEU A 448 17.13 -2.36 11.02
CA LEU A 448 18.23 -2.31 11.98
C LEU A 448 17.93 -3.16 13.23
N SER A 449 16.68 -3.14 13.68
CA SER A 449 16.19 -3.95 14.80
C SER A 449 14.70 -4.22 14.65
N ARG A 450 14.22 -5.34 15.18
CA ARG A 450 12.78 -5.64 15.30
C ARG A 450 12.49 -6.59 16.45
N THR A 451 11.33 -6.46 17.06
CA THR A 451 10.82 -7.38 18.08
C THR A 451 10.15 -8.60 17.45
N LYS A 452 9.80 -9.58 18.30
CA LYS A 452 8.79 -10.59 17.96
C LYS A 452 7.41 -10.02 18.24
N GLU A 453 6.39 -10.60 17.60
CA GLU A 453 5.00 -10.36 17.98
C GLU A 453 4.67 -11.00 19.34
N LEU A 454 3.63 -10.49 19.99
CA LEU A 454 3.03 -11.01 21.23
C LEU A 454 4.02 -11.16 22.40
N THR A 455 5.00 -10.27 22.48
CA THR A 455 5.96 -10.23 23.59
C THR A 455 6.13 -8.82 24.13
N ALA A 456 6.37 -8.70 25.43
CA ALA A 456 6.81 -7.42 25.99
C ALA A 456 8.30 -7.23 25.67
N ALA A 457 8.65 -6.07 25.10
CA ALA A 457 10.00 -5.79 24.62
C ALA A 457 10.31 -4.29 24.65
N GLU A 458 11.60 -3.98 24.55
CA GLU A 458 12.13 -2.63 24.44
C GLU A 458 13.22 -2.63 23.37
N ILE A 459 13.22 -1.60 22.52
CA ILE A 459 14.29 -1.38 21.54
C ILE A 459 14.95 -0.04 21.83
N SER A 460 16.22 -0.06 22.21
CA SER A 460 17.09 1.11 22.24
C SER A 460 17.87 1.21 20.92
N ALA A 461 17.81 2.37 20.28
CA ALA A 461 18.52 2.61 19.02
C ALA A 461 19.00 4.06 18.91
N THR A 462 20.03 4.27 18.10
CA THR A 462 20.47 5.60 17.65
C THR A 462 20.16 5.73 16.17
N VAL A 463 19.38 6.73 15.78
CA VAL A 463 18.96 6.95 14.39
C VAL A 463 19.42 8.31 13.85
N PRO A 464 19.73 8.43 12.55
CA PRO A 464 20.10 9.71 11.96
C PRO A 464 18.89 10.64 11.86
N LEU A 465 19.07 11.92 12.22
CA LEU A 465 18.10 12.98 11.99
C LEU A 465 18.42 13.69 10.68
N ARG A 466 17.54 13.58 9.69
CA ARG A 466 17.79 14.08 8.33
C ARG A 466 16.86 15.22 7.97
N ASP A 467 17.42 16.29 7.42
CA ASP A 467 16.66 17.42 6.87
C ASP A 467 16.61 17.41 5.34
N GLY A 468 17.45 16.59 4.69
CA GLY A 468 17.50 16.49 3.23
C GLY A 468 16.19 15.97 2.63
N THR A 469 15.81 16.50 1.46
CA THR A 469 14.64 16.05 0.71
C THR A 469 15.05 15.14 -0.44
N THR A 470 14.33 14.04 -0.64
CA THR A 470 14.54 13.15 -1.80
C THR A 470 13.99 13.81 -3.07
N VAL A 471 14.23 13.20 -4.23
CA VAL A 471 13.59 13.67 -5.46
C VAL A 471 12.09 13.39 -5.40
N ALA A 472 11.68 12.26 -4.83
CA ALA A 472 10.28 11.90 -4.61
C ALA A 472 9.53 12.97 -3.78
N ASP A 473 10.13 13.46 -2.69
CA ASP A 473 9.55 14.55 -1.88
C ASP A 473 9.29 15.82 -2.70
N ARG A 474 10.23 16.16 -3.61
CA ARG A 474 10.18 17.36 -4.44
C ARG A 474 9.17 17.27 -5.57
N VAL A 475 9.08 16.12 -6.24
CA VAL A 475 8.14 15.93 -7.37
C VAL A 475 6.73 15.57 -6.90
N GLY A 476 6.58 15.14 -5.64
CA GLY A 476 5.31 14.82 -5.02
C GLY A 476 4.51 13.78 -5.81
N ALA A 477 3.23 14.03 -6.03
CA ALA A 477 2.35 13.11 -6.76
C ALA A 477 2.55 13.13 -8.29
N ALA A 478 3.43 13.98 -8.84
CA ALA A 478 3.57 14.13 -10.28
C ALA A 478 3.92 12.84 -11.04
N PRO A 479 4.81 11.95 -10.55
CA PRO A 479 5.08 10.67 -11.20
C PRO A 479 3.84 9.78 -11.29
N GLU A 480 3.07 9.68 -10.21
CA GLU A 480 1.82 8.91 -10.15
C GLU A 480 0.83 9.38 -11.22
N TRP A 481 0.53 10.69 -11.20
CA TRP A 481 -0.42 11.31 -12.12
C TRP A 481 0.04 11.19 -13.58
N THR A 482 1.31 11.45 -13.86
CA THR A 482 1.86 11.37 -15.22
C THR A 482 1.72 9.97 -15.78
N LEU A 483 2.09 8.96 -15.00
CA LEU A 483 2.02 7.55 -15.41
C LEU A 483 0.57 7.08 -15.55
N ALA A 484 -0.30 7.43 -14.60
CA ALA A 484 -1.72 7.08 -14.63
C ALA A 484 -2.43 7.70 -15.84
N VAL A 485 -2.27 9.00 -16.05
CA VAL A 485 -2.88 9.74 -17.18
C VAL A 485 -2.35 9.20 -18.51
N ALA A 486 -1.04 8.96 -18.63
CA ALA A 486 -0.48 8.36 -19.85
C ALA A 486 -1.10 6.99 -20.17
N GLY A 487 -1.31 6.15 -19.17
CA GLY A 487 -1.98 4.85 -19.32
C GLY A 487 -3.44 4.99 -19.78
N LEU A 488 -4.20 5.89 -19.16
CA LEU A 488 -5.59 6.16 -19.50
C LEU A 488 -5.75 6.76 -20.90
N LEU A 489 -4.89 7.71 -21.28
CA LEU A 489 -4.87 8.30 -22.62
C LEU A 489 -4.54 7.25 -23.69
N ALA A 490 -3.58 6.36 -23.42
CA ALA A 490 -3.28 5.24 -24.32
C ALA A 490 -4.49 4.30 -24.48
N CYS A 491 -5.20 4.01 -23.38
CA CYS A 491 -6.43 3.23 -23.42
C CYS A 491 -7.52 3.90 -24.27
N GLY A 492 -7.79 5.19 -24.03
CA GLY A 492 -8.75 5.98 -24.81
C GLY A 492 -8.40 6.04 -26.30
N GLY A 493 -7.14 6.31 -26.62
CA GLY A 493 -6.63 6.32 -28.00
C GLY A 493 -6.79 4.96 -28.71
N ALA A 494 -6.57 3.85 -28.00
CA ALA A 494 -6.78 2.51 -28.55
C ALA A 494 -8.25 2.20 -28.83
N VAL A 495 -9.18 2.63 -27.96
CA VAL A 495 -10.63 2.48 -28.17
C VAL A 495 -11.09 3.29 -29.38
N ILE A 496 -10.74 4.58 -29.42
CA ILE A 496 -11.12 5.50 -30.51
C ILE A 496 -10.54 5.01 -31.84
N GLY A 497 -9.23 4.71 -31.88
CA GLY A 497 -8.57 4.21 -33.08
C GLY A 497 -9.14 2.89 -33.59
N GLY A 498 -9.53 1.98 -32.68
CA GLY A 498 -10.22 0.74 -33.02
C GLY A 498 -11.61 0.96 -33.63
N GLY A 499 -12.38 1.91 -33.08
CA GLY A 499 -13.69 2.30 -33.61
C GLY A 499 -13.61 2.93 -35.00
N LEU A 500 -12.64 3.84 -35.22
CA LEU A 500 -12.41 4.47 -36.51
C LEU A 500 -12.00 3.46 -37.60
N ARG A 501 -11.14 2.49 -37.27
CA ARG A 501 -10.75 1.41 -38.20
C ARG A 501 -11.93 0.53 -38.60
N ARG A 502 -12.80 0.17 -37.64
CA ARG A 502 -14.03 -0.59 -37.92
C ARG A 502 -15.00 0.18 -38.82
N ARG A 503 -15.19 1.48 -38.57
CA ARG A 503 -16.04 2.35 -39.41
C ARG A 503 -15.49 2.50 -40.83
N ARG A 504 -14.16 2.63 -41.00
CA ARG A 504 -13.52 2.68 -42.31
C ARG A 504 -13.64 1.35 -43.07
N ALA A 505 -13.46 0.22 -42.38
CA ALA A 505 -13.67 -1.11 -42.98
C ALA A 505 -15.13 -1.29 -43.46
N ALA A 506 -16.11 -0.93 -42.61
CA ALA A 506 -17.53 -1.01 -42.98
C ALA A 506 -17.90 -0.09 -44.17
N ARG A 507 -17.30 1.10 -44.28
CA ARG A 507 -17.49 2.00 -45.44
C ARG A 507 -16.80 1.50 -46.71
N GLY A 508 -15.66 0.82 -46.60
CA GLY A 508 -14.96 0.21 -47.73
C GLY A 508 -15.73 -0.97 -48.32
N ASP A 509 -16.33 -1.81 -47.47
CA ASP A 509 -17.18 -2.92 -47.91
C ASP A 509 -18.47 -2.42 -48.60
N SER A 510 -19.06 -1.33 -48.14
CA SER A 510 -20.24 -0.72 -48.80
C SER A 510 -19.94 -0.09 -50.16
N ALA A 511 -18.74 0.47 -50.36
CA ALA A 511 -18.32 1.01 -51.66
C ALA A 511 -17.97 -0.08 -52.68
N ALA A 512 -17.42 -1.22 -52.22
CA ALA A 512 -17.16 -2.37 -53.09
C ALA A 512 -18.44 -3.07 -53.59
N THR A 513 -19.56 -2.94 -52.85
CA THR A 513 -20.87 -3.48 -53.27
C THR A 513 -21.64 -2.57 -54.24
N SER A 514 -21.24 -1.31 -54.45
CA SER A 514 -21.95 -0.37 -55.33
C SER A 514 -21.40 -0.28 -56.77
N ASP A 515 -20.19 -0.79 -57.05
CA ASP A 515 -19.56 -0.75 -58.39
C ASP A 515 -19.85 -2.00 -59.25
N GLY A 516 -20.85 -2.80 -58.87
CA GLY A 516 -21.19 -4.06 -59.52
C GLY A 516 -22.47 -4.04 -60.36
N THR A 517 -22.71 -3.06 -61.23
CA THR A 517 -23.47 -3.25 -62.50
C THR A 517 -23.53 -1.96 -63.34
N PRO A 518 -23.34 -2.08 -64.66
CA PRO A 518 -24.36 -1.54 -65.56
C PRO A 518 -24.70 -2.48 -66.74
N GLY A 519 -25.97 -2.92 -66.76
CA GLY A 519 -26.93 -2.87 -67.88
C GLY A 519 -26.70 -3.59 -69.23
N ALA A 520 -27.83 -4.12 -69.73
CA ALA A 520 -28.27 -4.35 -71.14
C ALA A 520 -28.53 -5.84 -71.46
N ASP A 521 -29.57 -6.28 -72.17
CA ASP A 521 -30.83 -5.73 -72.69
C ASP A 521 -31.51 -6.97 -73.31
N ASP A 522 -32.71 -7.38 -72.89
CA ASP A 522 -33.34 -8.64 -73.32
C ASP A 522 -34.56 -8.35 -74.20
N THR A 523 -34.32 -8.27 -75.52
CA THR A 523 -35.35 -8.07 -76.53
C THR A 523 -36.05 -9.38 -76.90
N LEU A 524 -37.34 -9.47 -76.58
CA LEU A 524 -38.29 -10.46 -77.07
C LEU A 524 -38.37 -10.50 -78.61
N LYS A 525 -38.28 -11.70 -79.19
CA LYS A 525 -38.79 -12.02 -80.54
C LYS A 525 -39.83 -13.14 -80.47
N PRO A 526 -40.91 -13.10 -81.27
CA PRO A 526 -42.00 -14.08 -81.22
C PRO A 526 -41.73 -15.30 -82.12
N VAL A 527 -42.46 -16.37 -81.81
CA VAL A 527 -42.46 -17.70 -82.45
C VAL A 527 -43.35 -17.70 -83.71
N VAL A 528 -43.04 -18.64 -84.63
CA VAL A 528 -43.90 -19.43 -85.55
C VAL A 528 -43.52 -19.29 -87.05
N PRO A 529 -43.57 -20.36 -87.89
CA PRO A 529 -43.46 -21.80 -87.63
C PRO A 529 -42.12 -22.41 -88.09
#